data_AF-A0ABD2TK96-F1
#
_entry.id   AF-A0ABD2TK96-F1
#
_cell.length_a   1.000
_cell.length_b   1.000
_cell.length_c   1.000
_cell.angle_alpha   90.00
_cell.angle_beta   90.00
_cell.angle_gamma   90.00
#
_symmetry.space_group_name_H-M   'P 1'
#
loop_
_entity.id
_entity.type
_entity.pdbx_description
1 polymer ?
#
loop_
_entity_poly.entity_id
_entity_poly.type
_entity_poly.pdbx_seq_one_letter_code
_entity_poly.pdbx_strand_id
1 'polypeptide(L)'
;MAVSTAPTATTSSLSFSHLSFFQHKKTSFLCTKNSIVKRKCEHRGVHVKCMVLEKSSAGEAKKTKRQSVYKLQTLTSWLLKQEQDRIIDAELTIVLSSISMACKQIASLVQRAGISKLTGVHGAFNAHGEDQKKLDVVSNEVFSNCLRASGRTGIIASEEEDVPVAVEESYYGNYIVVFDPLDGSSNIDAAVSTGSIFGIYTPNDDCLLDLEDSTTLDTVEQRCIVNVCQPGNNLLAAGYCMYSSSVIFVLTLGNGVFSFTLDPMFGEFILTQENIQIPKAGKIYAFNEGNYQLWDDRLKKYIDHLKDPGPSGKPYSARYIGSLVGDFHRTLLYGGIYGYPRNKKSRNGKLRLLYECAPMSFIVEQAGGKGSDGQQRILDMQPVEIHQRVPLYIGSIEEVEKLEKYLS
;
A
#
# COMPACT_ATOMS: atom_id res chain seq x y z
N MET A 1 32.97 46.49 -51.79
CA MET A 1 32.29 47.74 -51.35
C MET A 1 31.66 47.49 -49.99
N ALA A 2 32.00 48.35 -49.02
CA ALA A 2 31.46 48.60 -47.66
C ALA A 2 30.82 47.42 -46.87
N VAL A 3 31.44 46.86 -45.82
CA VAL A 3 31.84 47.39 -44.48
C VAL A 3 30.66 47.56 -43.51
N SER A 4 30.68 46.79 -42.41
CA SER A 4 30.56 47.22 -41.00
C SER A 4 30.27 45.99 -40.10
N THR A 5 31.26 45.32 -39.49
CA THR A 5 31.94 45.56 -38.19
C THR A 5 31.11 45.32 -36.92
N ALA A 6 31.61 44.38 -36.10
CA ALA A 6 31.21 43.97 -34.75
C ALA A 6 31.53 45.06 -33.67
N PRO A 7 31.30 44.85 -32.34
CA PRO A 7 32.19 43.99 -31.55
C PRO A 7 31.61 43.22 -30.34
N THR A 8 32.38 42.19 -30.01
CA THR A 8 32.65 41.47 -28.74
C THR A 8 32.38 42.14 -27.38
N ALA A 9 32.03 41.31 -26.40
CA ALA A 9 32.55 41.41 -25.02
C ALA A 9 32.67 40.02 -24.35
N THR A 10 33.89 39.71 -23.93
CA THR A 10 34.36 38.54 -23.16
C THR A 10 34.51 38.90 -21.67
N THR A 11 34.65 37.85 -20.83
CA THR A 11 35.11 37.81 -19.42
C THR A 11 34.05 38.18 -18.37
N SER A 12 33.88 37.47 -17.25
CA SER A 12 34.90 36.88 -16.38
C SER A 12 34.42 35.67 -15.56
N SER A 13 35.32 34.72 -15.41
CA SER A 13 35.38 33.70 -14.37
C SER A 13 35.52 34.34 -12.98
N LEU A 14 34.71 33.91 -12.01
CA LEU A 14 35.00 34.13 -10.59
C LEU A 14 35.03 32.79 -9.87
N SER A 15 36.25 32.30 -9.70
CA SER A 15 36.65 31.37 -8.66
C SER A 15 36.57 32.06 -7.29
N PHE A 16 35.87 31.46 -6.34
CA PHE A 16 36.08 31.73 -4.92
C PHE A 16 36.59 30.46 -4.24
N SER A 17 37.92 30.35 -4.18
CA SER A 17 38.65 29.58 -3.19
C SER A 17 38.61 30.29 -1.84
N HIS A 18 38.70 29.49 -0.77
CA HIS A 18 38.89 29.85 0.64
C HIS A 18 37.67 30.30 1.45
N LEU A 19 37.08 29.34 2.17
CA LEU A 19 36.81 29.53 3.60
C LEU A 19 37.04 28.22 4.35
N SER A 20 37.70 28.39 5.49
CA SER A 20 38.54 27.47 6.23
C SER A 20 37.78 26.54 7.19
N PHE A 21 38.35 25.34 7.33
CA PHE A 21 38.35 24.45 8.50
C PHE A 21 37.75 25.02 9.80
N PHE A 22 36.63 24.45 10.25
CA PHE A 22 36.26 24.44 11.66
C PHE A 22 36.41 23.03 12.22
N GLN A 23 37.49 22.84 12.98
CA GLN A 23 37.71 21.68 13.85
C GLN A 23 36.65 21.65 14.96
N HIS A 24 35.86 20.57 15.02
CA HIS A 24 35.05 20.25 16.19
C HIS A 24 35.97 19.83 17.36
N LYS A 25 36.13 20.71 18.35
CA LYS A 25 36.67 20.35 19.67
C LYS A 25 35.61 19.55 20.44
N LYS A 26 35.96 18.32 20.80
CA LYS A 26 35.29 17.51 21.84
C LYS A 26 35.46 18.20 23.19
N THR A 27 34.37 18.46 23.90
CA THR A 27 34.37 18.79 25.33
C THR A 27 33.53 17.77 26.08
N SER A 28 34.23 16.93 26.84
CA SER A 28 33.71 16.01 27.84
C SER A 28 33.20 16.78 29.06
N PHE A 29 31.94 16.57 29.45
CA PHE A 29 31.42 17.02 30.74
C PHE A 29 31.62 15.93 31.80
N LEU A 30 32.46 16.23 32.79
CA LEU A 30 32.66 15.43 33.99
C LEU A 30 31.65 15.87 35.07
N CYS A 31 31.03 14.87 35.70
CA CYS A 31 30.09 15.00 36.80
C CYS A 31 30.83 15.27 38.12
N THR A 32 30.43 16.29 38.87
CA THR A 32 30.85 16.48 40.27
C THR A 32 29.65 16.66 41.19
N LYS A 33 29.52 15.69 42.10
CA LYS A 33 28.66 15.68 43.30
C LYS A 33 28.98 16.89 44.18
N ASN A 34 27.97 17.46 44.85
CA ASN A 34 28.21 18.17 46.09
C ASN A 34 27.08 17.98 47.12
N SER A 35 27.53 17.82 48.35
CA SER A 35 26.87 17.30 49.53
C SER A 35 26.28 18.39 50.43
N ILE A 36 25.09 18.08 50.97
CA ILE A 36 24.52 18.34 52.30
C ILE A 36 25.25 19.36 53.20
N VAL A 37 24.52 20.38 53.66
CA VAL A 37 24.78 21.12 54.90
C VAL A 37 23.52 21.12 55.78
N LYS A 38 23.63 20.53 56.97
CA LYS A 38 22.65 20.57 58.06
C LYS A 38 22.79 21.88 58.84
N ARG A 39 21.66 22.48 59.28
CA ARG A 39 21.62 23.36 60.46
C ARG A 39 20.59 22.84 61.45
N LYS A 40 21.05 22.66 62.69
CA LYS A 40 20.29 22.35 63.90
C LYS A 40 19.60 23.60 64.44
N CYS A 41 18.39 23.45 64.97
CA CYS A 41 17.88 24.25 66.08
C CYS A 41 17.28 23.29 67.11
N GLU A 42 17.79 23.35 68.34
CA GLU A 42 17.31 22.60 69.50
C GLU A 42 16.26 23.42 70.25
N HIS A 43 15.10 22.82 70.58
CA HIS A 43 14.43 23.15 71.83
C HIS A 43 13.61 21.97 72.37
N ARG A 44 13.54 21.96 73.70
CA ARG A 44 13.36 20.84 74.62
C ARG A 44 11.92 20.33 74.70
N GLY A 45 11.81 19.02 74.87
CA GLY A 45 10.89 18.35 75.80
C GLY A 45 9.40 18.31 75.42
N VAL A 46 8.93 17.12 75.07
CA VAL A 46 7.83 16.40 75.76
C VAL A 46 7.71 15.03 75.06
N HIS A 47 7.87 13.95 75.82
CA HIS A 47 7.63 12.59 75.35
C HIS A 47 6.12 12.38 75.19
N VAL A 48 5.65 12.19 73.95
CA VAL A 48 4.38 11.51 73.68
C VAL A 48 4.64 10.39 72.68
N LYS A 49 4.46 9.17 73.17
CA LYS A 49 4.49 7.93 72.39
C LYS A 49 3.16 7.88 71.63
N CYS A 50 3.18 8.10 70.32
CA CYS A 50 1.98 7.97 69.49
C CYS A 50 2.14 6.80 68.51
N MET A 51 1.15 5.92 68.53
CA MET A 51 1.08 4.64 67.83
C MET A 51 1.20 4.82 66.31
N VAL A 52 1.87 3.87 65.67
CA VAL A 52 1.88 3.70 64.21
C VAL A 52 0.48 3.26 63.78
N LEU A 53 -0.24 4.15 63.09
CA LEU A 53 -1.41 3.77 62.30
C LEU A 53 -0.94 3.33 60.92
N GLU A 54 -1.16 2.06 60.61
CA GLU A 54 -1.01 1.49 59.28
C GLU A 54 -1.86 2.30 58.29
N LYS A 55 -1.21 2.92 57.30
CA LYS A 55 -1.91 3.37 56.09
C LYS A 55 -1.83 2.26 55.05
N SER A 56 -3.01 1.69 54.81
CA SER A 56 -3.32 0.77 53.74
C SER A 56 -2.86 1.29 52.38
N SER A 57 -2.37 0.36 51.56
CA SER A 57 -1.94 0.56 50.19
C SER A 57 -3.09 1.08 49.31
N ALA A 58 -3.10 2.39 49.05
CA ALA A 58 -3.88 2.95 47.95
C ALA A 58 -3.13 2.62 46.65
N GLY A 59 -3.68 1.70 45.86
CA GLY A 59 -3.15 1.33 44.56
C GLY A 59 -3.01 2.55 43.65
N GLU A 60 -1.88 2.63 42.95
CA GLU A 60 -1.68 3.60 41.87
C GLU A 60 -2.73 3.38 40.79
N ALA A 61 -3.75 4.24 40.79
CA ALA A 61 -4.68 4.34 39.69
C ALA A 61 -3.90 4.79 38.44
N LYS A 62 -3.73 3.88 37.46
CA LYS A 62 -3.31 4.22 36.10
C LYS A 62 -4.22 5.35 35.62
N LYS A 63 -3.67 6.55 35.47
CA LYS A 63 -4.35 7.68 34.81
C LYS A 63 -4.57 7.30 33.35
N THR A 64 -5.73 6.73 33.04
CA THR A 64 -6.23 6.64 31.67
C THR A 64 -6.45 8.07 31.20
N LYS A 65 -5.52 8.60 30.38
CA LYS A 65 -5.73 9.88 29.69
C LYS A 65 -7.01 9.72 28.87
N ARG A 66 -8.08 10.44 29.23
CA ARG A 66 -9.25 10.64 28.37
C ARG A 66 -8.74 11.24 27.05
N GLN A 67 -8.61 10.41 26.03
CA GLN A 67 -8.36 10.91 24.67
C GLN A 67 -9.61 11.66 24.22
N SER A 68 -9.42 12.86 23.68
CA SER A 68 -10.51 13.66 23.13
C SER A 68 -11.20 12.87 22.00
N VAL A 69 -12.52 12.83 22.03
CA VAL A 69 -13.37 12.20 21.00
C VAL A 69 -13.17 12.85 19.62
N TYR A 70 -12.58 14.05 19.57
CA TYR A 70 -12.30 14.82 18.34
C TYR A 70 -10.83 14.79 17.89
N LYS A 71 -10.03 13.80 18.33
CA LYS A 71 -8.65 13.71 17.85
C LYS A 71 -8.63 13.13 16.43
N LEU A 72 -8.72 14.00 15.44
CA LEU A 72 -8.48 13.63 14.04
C LEU A 72 -6.98 13.43 13.83
N GLN A 73 -6.61 12.30 13.22
CA GLN A 73 -5.25 12.04 12.77
C GLN A 73 -5.25 11.94 11.25
N THR A 74 -4.51 12.82 10.59
CA THR A 74 -4.35 12.75 9.13
C THR A 74 -3.34 11.67 8.75
N LEU A 75 -3.40 11.17 7.50
CA LEU A 75 -2.41 10.25 6.95
C LEU A 75 -1.00 10.81 7.08
N THR A 76 -0.78 12.07 6.74
CA THR A 76 0.52 12.75 6.89
C THR A 76 1.01 12.71 8.34
N SER A 77 0.15 13.05 9.30
CA SER A 77 0.51 13.01 10.73
C SER A 77 0.76 11.58 11.22
N TRP A 78 0.08 10.59 10.64
CA TRP A 78 0.27 9.18 10.95
C TRP A 78 1.60 8.65 10.40
N LEU A 79 1.94 8.98 9.15
CA LEU A 79 3.21 8.60 8.50
C LEU A 79 4.42 9.20 9.24
N LEU A 80 4.38 10.51 9.54
CA LEU A 80 5.44 11.17 10.30
C LEU A 80 5.63 10.56 11.70
N LYS A 81 4.55 10.04 12.29
CA LYS A 81 4.66 9.31 13.55
C LYS A 81 5.35 7.95 13.36
N GLN A 82 5.01 7.20 12.30
CA GLN A 82 5.69 5.94 11.98
C GLN A 82 7.18 6.16 11.73
N GLU A 83 7.54 7.28 11.09
CA GLU A 83 8.93 7.70 10.88
C GLU A 83 9.64 8.02 12.20
N GLN A 84 9.00 8.80 13.09
CA GLN A 84 9.54 9.08 14.43
C GLN A 84 9.76 7.81 15.25
N ASP A 85 8.84 6.85 15.12
CA ASP A 85 8.91 5.54 15.77
C ASP A 85 9.88 4.58 15.06
N ARG A 86 10.55 5.02 13.97
CA ARG A 86 11.52 4.26 13.15
C ARG A 86 10.95 2.98 12.53
N ILE A 87 9.65 2.96 12.28
CA ILE A 87 8.97 1.88 11.56
C ILE A 87 9.22 2.02 10.06
N ILE A 88 9.25 3.26 9.57
CA ILE A 88 9.60 3.63 8.20
C ILE A 88 10.69 4.69 8.23
N ASP A 89 11.42 4.86 7.13
CA ASP A 89 12.35 5.97 6.96
C ASP A 89 11.67 7.17 6.28
N ALA A 90 12.40 8.28 6.20
CA ALA A 90 11.91 9.50 5.57
C ALA A 90 11.66 9.33 4.07
N GLU A 91 12.38 8.41 3.41
CA GLU A 91 12.24 8.18 1.98
C GLU A 91 10.90 7.50 1.68
N LEU A 92 10.56 6.45 2.43
CA LEU A 92 9.28 5.76 2.34
C LEU A 92 8.11 6.66 2.77
N THR A 93 8.30 7.54 3.76
CA THR A 93 7.30 8.57 4.10
C THR A 93 6.95 9.43 2.89
N ILE A 94 7.95 9.88 2.11
CA ILE A 94 7.73 10.69 0.91
C ILE A 94 7.03 9.86 -0.16
N VAL A 95 7.47 8.62 -0.42
CA VAL A 95 6.84 7.73 -1.42
C VAL A 95 5.36 7.52 -1.10
N LEU A 96 5.02 7.18 0.15
CA LEU A 96 3.63 6.99 0.58
C LEU A 96 2.80 8.28 0.50
N SER A 97 3.42 9.42 0.82
CA SER A 97 2.77 10.72 0.66
C SER A 97 2.46 11.03 -0.81
N SER A 98 3.41 10.78 -1.73
CA SER A 98 3.24 10.93 -3.17
C SER A 98 2.15 10.00 -3.73
N ILE A 99 2.11 8.74 -3.30
CA ILE A 99 1.04 7.80 -3.65
C ILE A 99 -0.32 8.34 -3.21
N SER A 100 -0.42 8.83 -1.96
CA SER A 100 -1.68 9.40 -1.46
C SER A 100 -2.13 10.62 -2.27
N MET A 101 -1.18 11.43 -2.75
CA MET A 101 -1.46 12.58 -3.60
C MET A 101 -1.95 12.16 -4.99
N ALA A 102 -1.33 11.15 -5.61
CA ALA A 102 -1.80 10.54 -6.85
C ALA A 102 -3.24 10.04 -6.69
N CYS A 103 -3.52 9.32 -5.60
CA CYS A 103 -4.87 8.82 -5.33
C CYS A 103 -5.91 9.94 -5.15
N LYS A 104 -5.56 11.08 -4.54
CA LYS A 104 -6.47 12.25 -4.44
C LYS A 104 -6.77 12.84 -5.83
N GLN A 105 -5.78 12.93 -6.70
CA GLN A 105 -5.97 13.42 -8.08
C GLN A 105 -6.84 12.45 -8.90
N ILE A 106 -6.54 11.15 -8.86
CA ILE A 106 -7.33 10.11 -9.55
C ILE A 106 -8.78 10.10 -9.04
N ALA A 107 -8.99 10.22 -7.72
CA ALA A 107 -10.34 10.32 -7.17
C ALA A 107 -11.13 11.49 -7.78
N SER A 108 -10.50 12.66 -7.97
CA SER A 108 -11.13 13.81 -8.62
C SER A 108 -11.45 13.52 -10.09
N LEU A 109 -10.55 12.83 -10.81
CA LEU A 109 -10.76 12.46 -12.21
C LEU A 109 -11.90 11.45 -12.36
N VAL A 110 -11.96 10.42 -11.52
CA VAL A 110 -13.04 9.41 -11.50
C VAL A 110 -14.39 10.08 -11.25
N GLN A 111 -14.49 10.94 -10.24
CA GLN A 111 -15.74 11.66 -9.90
C GLN A 111 -16.23 12.57 -11.03
N ARG A 112 -15.32 13.07 -11.86
CA ARG A 112 -15.62 14.01 -12.96
C ARG A 112 -15.57 13.34 -14.34
N ALA A 113 -15.38 12.03 -14.43
CA ALA A 113 -15.10 11.34 -15.69
C ALA A 113 -16.19 11.58 -16.74
N GLY A 114 -17.47 11.53 -16.34
CA GLY A 114 -18.60 11.80 -17.21
C GLY A 114 -18.72 13.26 -17.66
N ILE A 115 -18.22 14.21 -16.87
CA ILE A 115 -18.20 15.65 -17.22
C ILE A 115 -17.05 15.95 -18.18
N SER A 116 -15.87 15.42 -17.87
CA SER A 116 -14.63 15.64 -18.63
C SER A 116 -14.55 14.77 -19.90
N LYS A 117 -15.56 13.95 -20.18
CA LYS A 117 -15.58 12.98 -21.30
C LYS A 117 -14.35 12.06 -21.31
N LEU A 118 -13.89 11.69 -20.11
CA LEU A 118 -12.86 10.67 -19.90
C LEU A 118 -13.45 9.25 -19.92
N THR A 119 -14.76 9.14 -20.13
CA THR A 119 -15.47 7.88 -20.39
C THR A 119 -15.26 7.40 -21.82
N GLY A 120 -15.30 6.09 -22.02
CA GLY A 120 -15.08 5.43 -23.31
C GLY A 120 -13.63 5.08 -23.64
N VAL A 121 -13.48 4.39 -24.77
CA VAL A 121 -12.20 3.84 -25.26
C VAL A 121 -11.24 4.92 -25.77
N HIS A 122 -9.95 4.73 -25.50
CA HIS A 122 -8.87 5.55 -26.06
C HIS A 122 -8.56 5.16 -27.52
N GLY A 123 -9.06 4.01 -27.99
CA GLY A 123 -8.84 3.50 -29.35
C GLY A 123 -7.54 2.70 -29.50
N ALA A 124 -6.83 2.44 -28.40
CA ALA A 124 -5.68 1.56 -28.30
C ALA A 124 -6.01 0.34 -27.43
N PHE A 125 -5.37 -0.80 -27.72
CA PHE A 125 -5.34 -1.96 -26.85
C PHE A 125 -4.11 -1.87 -25.96
N ASN A 126 -4.24 -2.19 -24.67
CA ASN A 126 -3.06 -2.34 -23.81
C ASN A 126 -2.30 -3.63 -24.14
N ALA A 127 -1.12 -3.80 -23.53
CA ALA A 127 -0.27 -5.01 -23.52
C ALA A 127 -1.02 -6.34 -23.38
N HIS A 128 -2.22 -6.28 -22.81
CA HIS A 128 -3.04 -7.40 -22.39
C HIS A 128 -4.26 -7.64 -23.28
N GLY A 129 -4.37 -6.90 -24.39
CA GLY A 129 -5.47 -7.01 -25.36
C GLY A 129 -6.80 -6.50 -24.83
N GLU A 130 -6.78 -5.68 -23.77
CA GLU A 130 -7.96 -5.01 -23.23
C GLU A 130 -8.10 -3.61 -23.84
N ASP A 131 -9.35 -3.20 -24.04
CA ASP A 131 -9.71 -1.87 -24.53
C ASP A 131 -9.25 -0.81 -23.50
N GLN A 132 -8.14 -0.13 -23.78
CA GLN A 132 -7.58 0.85 -22.85
C GLN A 132 -8.54 2.04 -22.75
N LYS A 133 -9.01 2.35 -21.54
CA LYS A 133 -9.85 3.53 -21.34
C LYS A 133 -8.97 4.75 -21.17
N LYS A 134 -9.51 5.91 -21.56
CA LYS A 134 -8.80 7.19 -21.40
C LYS A 134 -8.40 7.46 -19.95
N LEU A 135 -9.22 7.00 -19.00
CA LEU A 135 -8.95 7.20 -17.59
C LEU A 135 -7.77 6.36 -17.09
N ASP A 136 -7.49 5.20 -17.70
CA ASP A 136 -6.38 4.33 -17.34
C ASP A 136 -5.05 5.01 -17.67
N VAL A 137 -4.93 5.53 -18.89
CA VAL A 137 -3.77 6.31 -19.35
C VAL A 137 -3.50 7.51 -18.45
N VAL A 138 -4.54 8.32 -18.18
CA VAL A 138 -4.40 9.52 -17.35
C VAL A 138 -4.05 9.15 -15.90
N SER A 139 -4.61 8.07 -15.37
CA SER A 139 -4.30 7.61 -14.02
C SER A 139 -2.85 7.13 -13.91
N ASN A 140 -2.36 6.41 -14.92
CA ASN A 140 -0.96 6.00 -15.02
C ASN A 140 -0.01 7.20 -15.06
N GLU A 141 -0.31 8.22 -15.88
CA GLU A 141 0.48 9.46 -15.95
C GLU A 141 0.51 10.19 -14.61
N VAL A 142 -0.63 10.32 -13.94
CA VAL A 142 -0.73 10.98 -12.62
C VAL A 142 0.11 10.24 -11.59
N PHE A 143 0.01 8.92 -11.52
CA PHE A 143 0.76 8.10 -10.57
C PHE A 143 2.26 8.21 -10.82
N SER A 144 2.67 8.05 -12.08
CA SER A 144 4.06 8.16 -12.50
C SER A 144 4.64 9.54 -12.22
N ASN A 145 3.91 10.61 -12.51
CA ASN A 145 4.38 11.98 -12.26
C ASN A 145 4.51 12.28 -10.76
N CYS A 146 3.59 11.81 -9.92
CA CYS A 146 3.68 11.99 -8.48
C CYS A 146 4.84 11.22 -7.86
N LEU A 147 5.13 10.01 -8.36
CA LEU A 147 6.27 9.20 -7.93
C LEU A 147 7.60 9.77 -8.45
N ARG A 148 7.71 10.17 -9.72
CA ARG A 148 8.91 10.83 -10.26
C ARG A 148 9.23 12.12 -9.51
N ALA A 149 8.22 12.95 -9.25
CA ALA A 149 8.38 14.18 -8.49
C ALA A 149 8.83 13.94 -7.02
N SER A 150 8.66 12.73 -6.49
CA SER A 150 9.22 12.37 -5.17
C SER A 150 10.75 12.33 -5.19
N GLY A 151 11.35 11.98 -6.34
CA GLY A 151 12.79 11.71 -6.47
C GLY A 151 13.29 10.51 -5.65
N ARG A 152 12.39 9.72 -5.05
CA ARG A 152 12.65 8.65 -4.06
C ARG A 152 12.23 7.24 -4.51
N THR A 153 11.81 7.11 -5.76
CA THR A 153 11.47 5.82 -6.36
C THR A 153 12.52 5.49 -7.40
N GLY A 154 13.19 4.34 -7.27
CA GLY A 154 14.20 3.92 -8.22
C GLY A 154 13.58 3.33 -9.48
N ILE A 155 12.59 2.44 -9.29
CA ILE A 155 11.91 1.76 -10.38
C ILE A 155 10.39 1.87 -10.18
N ILE A 156 9.70 2.20 -11.26
CA ILE A 156 8.25 2.24 -11.34
C ILE A 156 7.80 1.16 -12.32
N ALA A 157 6.92 0.27 -11.86
CA ALA A 157 6.27 -0.69 -12.75
C ALA A 157 4.75 -0.52 -12.68
N SER A 158 4.17 -0.18 -13.81
CA SER A 158 2.73 -0.07 -13.98
C SER A 158 2.16 -1.35 -14.58
N GLU A 159 0.90 -1.64 -14.29
CA GLU A 159 0.13 -2.65 -15.00
C GLU A 159 -0.14 -2.24 -16.47
N GLU A 160 -0.21 -0.93 -16.75
CA GLU A 160 -0.55 -0.37 -18.07
C GLU A 160 0.65 -0.27 -19.04
N GLU A 161 1.86 -0.55 -18.56
CA GLU A 161 3.10 -0.43 -19.34
C GLU A 161 3.79 -1.79 -19.46
N ASP A 162 4.16 -2.17 -20.69
CA ASP A 162 4.89 -3.42 -20.97
C ASP A 162 6.30 -3.42 -20.36
N VAL A 163 6.95 -2.26 -20.37
CA VAL A 163 8.31 -2.08 -19.91
C VAL A 163 8.27 -1.19 -18.67
N PRO A 164 8.84 -1.65 -17.55
CA PRO A 164 8.99 -0.83 -16.38
C PRO A 164 9.83 0.41 -16.66
N VAL A 165 9.51 1.50 -15.98
CA VAL A 165 10.22 2.77 -16.17
C VAL A 165 11.18 2.98 -15.01
N ALA A 166 12.47 2.90 -15.30
CA ALA A 166 13.49 3.42 -14.41
C ALA A 166 13.32 4.94 -14.24
N VAL A 167 13.40 5.42 -13.01
CA VAL A 167 13.28 6.86 -12.74
C VAL A 167 14.69 7.46 -12.80
N GLU A 168 15.11 7.89 -13.99
CA GLU A 168 16.45 8.48 -14.23
C GLU A 168 16.75 9.68 -13.32
N GLU A 169 15.72 10.43 -12.90
CA GLU A 169 15.88 11.63 -12.05
C GLU A 169 15.92 11.33 -10.54
N SER A 170 15.89 10.06 -10.13
CA SER A 170 15.90 9.70 -8.72
C SER A 170 17.33 9.70 -8.15
N TYR A 171 17.54 10.47 -7.09
CA TYR A 171 18.78 10.41 -6.32
C TYR A 171 18.79 9.09 -5.54
N TYR A 172 19.31 8.01 -6.13
CA TYR A 172 19.51 6.73 -5.45
C TYR A 172 18.23 6.23 -4.72
N GLY A 173 17.10 6.19 -5.42
CA GLY A 173 15.83 5.75 -4.83
C GLY A 173 15.90 4.28 -4.38
N ASN A 174 15.74 4.00 -3.08
CA ASN A 174 15.88 2.66 -2.50
C ASN A 174 14.60 1.81 -2.60
N TYR A 175 13.61 2.21 -3.39
CA TYR A 175 12.33 1.51 -3.45
C TYR A 175 11.87 1.27 -4.88
N ILE A 176 11.28 0.09 -5.09
CA ILE A 176 10.53 -0.26 -6.28
C ILE A 176 9.05 -0.15 -5.94
N VAL A 177 8.31 0.60 -6.76
CA VAL A 177 6.85 0.72 -6.63
C VAL A 177 6.20 0.06 -7.83
N VAL A 178 5.44 -1.00 -7.57
CA VAL A 178 4.51 -1.60 -8.54
C VAL A 178 3.11 -1.11 -8.24
N PHE A 179 2.37 -0.71 -9.28
CA PHE A 179 0.99 -0.27 -9.11
C PHE A 179 0.08 -0.69 -10.26
N ASP A 180 -1.19 -0.88 -9.93
CA ASP A 180 -2.30 -0.85 -10.87
C ASP A 180 -2.98 0.52 -10.72
N PRO A 181 -2.92 1.40 -11.73
CA PRO A 181 -3.44 2.75 -11.62
C PRO A 181 -4.96 2.76 -11.46
N LEU A 182 -5.68 1.79 -12.04
CA LEU A 182 -7.14 1.77 -12.03
C LEU A 182 -7.75 0.38 -12.30
N ASP A 183 -7.95 -0.40 -11.23
CA ASP A 183 -8.71 -1.65 -11.27
C ASP A 183 -10.17 -1.42 -11.64
N GLY A 184 -10.70 -2.29 -12.51
CA GLY A 184 -12.12 -2.30 -12.85
C GLY A 184 -12.53 -1.11 -13.70
N SER A 185 -11.62 -0.57 -14.52
CA SER A 185 -11.89 0.55 -15.44
C SER A 185 -13.08 0.29 -16.36
N SER A 186 -13.32 -0.98 -16.72
CA SER A 186 -14.52 -1.44 -17.43
C SER A 186 -15.83 -0.91 -16.83
N ASN A 187 -15.87 -0.70 -15.52
CA ASN A 187 -17.07 -0.33 -14.77
C ASN A 187 -17.28 1.20 -14.62
N ILE A 188 -16.32 2.02 -15.03
CA ILE A 188 -16.39 3.50 -14.89
C ILE A 188 -17.65 4.06 -15.56
N ASP A 189 -17.98 3.58 -16.76
CA ASP A 189 -19.14 4.07 -17.53
C ASP A 189 -20.48 3.75 -16.85
N ALA A 190 -20.50 2.74 -15.96
CA ALA A 190 -21.65 2.35 -15.16
C ALA A 190 -21.66 3.00 -13.76
N ALA A 191 -20.72 3.90 -13.46
CA ALA A 191 -20.57 4.59 -12.18
C ALA A 191 -20.46 3.64 -10.97
N VAL A 192 -19.88 2.46 -11.18
CA VAL A 192 -19.59 1.48 -10.12
C VAL A 192 -18.18 1.75 -9.57
N SER A 193 -17.91 1.29 -8.35
CA SER A 193 -16.62 1.47 -7.69
C SER A 193 -15.45 0.91 -8.50
N THR A 194 -14.32 1.60 -8.40
CA THR A 194 -13.01 1.26 -8.97
C THR A 194 -11.92 1.57 -7.92
N GLY A 195 -10.64 1.36 -8.20
CA GLY A 195 -9.58 1.73 -7.27
C GLY A 195 -8.17 1.57 -7.83
N SER A 196 -7.19 2.18 -7.19
CA SER A 196 -5.77 1.94 -7.48
C SER A 196 -5.18 0.95 -6.47
N ILE A 197 -4.21 0.15 -6.89
CA ILE A 197 -3.52 -0.84 -6.05
C ILE A 197 -2.03 -0.57 -6.12
N PHE A 198 -1.30 -0.74 -5.01
CA PHE A 198 0.15 -0.56 -5.02
C PHE A 198 0.85 -1.51 -4.05
N GLY A 199 2.08 -1.88 -4.41
CA GLY A 199 3.04 -2.59 -3.57
C GLY A 199 4.41 -1.90 -3.64
N ILE A 200 5.10 -1.84 -2.50
CA ILE A 200 6.42 -1.20 -2.36
C ILE A 200 7.43 -2.24 -1.89
N TYR A 201 8.48 -2.43 -2.68
CA TYR A 201 9.52 -3.43 -2.46
C TYR A 201 10.86 -2.76 -2.18
N THR A 202 11.71 -3.40 -1.35
CA THR A 202 13.13 -3.06 -1.32
C THR A 202 13.88 -3.77 -2.44
N PRO A 203 14.77 -3.08 -3.16
CA PRO A 203 15.69 -3.73 -4.08
C PRO A 203 16.60 -4.71 -3.34
N ASN A 204 17.03 -5.74 -4.05
CA ASN A 204 18.14 -6.62 -3.65
C ASN A 204 19.31 -6.42 -4.62
N ASP A 205 20.49 -6.91 -4.24
CA ASP A 205 21.72 -6.78 -5.02
C ASP A 205 21.61 -7.44 -6.42
N ASP A 206 20.63 -8.32 -6.63
CA ASP A 206 20.37 -9.03 -7.89
C ASP A 206 19.84 -8.13 -9.03
N CYS A 207 19.47 -6.87 -8.73
CA CYS A 207 19.14 -5.86 -9.75
C CYS A 207 20.37 -5.14 -10.33
N LEU A 208 21.54 -5.27 -9.69
CA LEU A 208 22.79 -4.66 -10.13
C LEU A 208 23.44 -5.57 -11.20
N LEU A 209 22.81 -5.68 -12.36
CA LEU A 209 23.46 -6.30 -13.52
C LEU A 209 24.46 -5.31 -14.11
N ASP A 210 25.73 -5.74 -14.19
CA ASP A 210 26.81 -5.01 -14.87
C ASP A 210 26.34 -4.60 -16.28
N LEU A 211 26.22 -3.30 -16.51
CA LEU A 211 25.77 -2.66 -17.76
C LEU A 211 26.76 -2.85 -18.94
N GLU A 212 27.62 -3.87 -18.90
CA GLU A 212 28.68 -4.08 -19.90
C GLU A 212 28.26 -4.99 -21.06
N ASP A 213 27.17 -5.77 -20.92
CA ASP A 213 26.71 -6.65 -22.00
C ASP A 213 25.48 -6.09 -22.74
N SER A 214 25.66 -5.99 -24.06
CA SER A 214 24.78 -5.43 -25.11
C SER A 214 23.35 -6.00 -25.26
N THR A 215 22.67 -6.34 -24.18
CA THR A 215 21.22 -6.58 -24.18
C THR A 215 20.45 -5.27 -24.03
N THR A 216 19.38 -5.09 -24.80
CA THR A 216 18.48 -3.93 -24.73
C THR A 216 18.04 -3.67 -23.28
N LEU A 217 18.21 -2.43 -22.79
CA LEU A 217 17.94 -2.02 -21.40
C LEU A 217 16.59 -2.54 -20.88
N ASP A 218 15.56 -2.48 -21.72
CA ASP A 218 14.19 -2.93 -21.42
C ASP A 218 14.14 -4.38 -20.88
N THR A 219 14.94 -5.30 -21.44
CA THR A 219 14.94 -6.71 -21.00
C THR A 219 15.70 -6.95 -19.69
N VAL A 220 16.65 -6.07 -19.37
CA VAL A 220 17.44 -6.11 -18.13
C VAL A 220 16.61 -5.55 -16.98
N GLU A 221 15.94 -4.42 -17.21
CA GLU A 221 15.03 -3.79 -16.23
C GLU A 221 13.86 -4.71 -15.90
N GLN A 222 13.27 -5.36 -16.91
CA GLN A 222 12.20 -6.31 -16.66
C GLN A 222 12.66 -7.50 -15.79
N ARG A 223 13.84 -8.06 -16.10
CA ARG A 223 14.41 -9.16 -15.31
C ARG A 223 14.75 -8.72 -13.89
N CYS A 224 15.25 -7.50 -13.72
CA CYS A 224 15.46 -6.94 -12.39
C CYS A 224 14.15 -6.95 -11.60
N ILE A 225 13.03 -6.47 -12.15
CA ILE A 225 11.76 -6.44 -11.40
C ILE A 225 11.29 -7.84 -11.02
N VAL A 226 11.35 -8.80 -11.93
CA VAL A 226 10.94 -10.19 -11.62
C VAL A 226 11.83 -10.80 -10.54
N ASN A 227 13.13 -10.53 -10.57
CA ASN A 227 14.09 -11.08 -9.61
C ASN A 227 14.04 -10.38 -8.25
N VAL A 228 13.78 -9.07 -8.27
CA VAL A 228 13.71 -8.23 -7.08
C VAL A 228 12.36 -8.35 -6.42
N CYS A 229 11.25 -8.18 -7.14
CA CYS A 229 9.92 -8.19 -6.52
C CYS A 229 9.54 -9.62 -6.14
N GLN A 230 9.90 -10.00 -4.90
CA GLN A 230 9.62 -11.30 -4.30
C GLN A 230 8.53 -11.09 -3.22
N PRO A 231 7.24 -11.26 -3.54
CA PRO A 231 6.12 -10.89 -2.67
C PRO A 231 6.23 -11.41 -1.23
N GLY A 232 6.76 -12.61 -1.03
CA GLY A 232 6.88 -13.23 0.29
C GLY A 232 8.09 -12.80 1.10
N ASN A 233 9.01 -12.05 0.51
CA ASN A 233 10.30 -11.73 1.12
C ASN A 233 10.47 -10.22 1.34
N ASN A 234 10.34 -9.42 0.28
CA ASN A 234 10.76 -8.00 0.31
C ASN A 234 9.66 -7.00 -0.05
N LEU A 235 8.39 -7.42 -0.02
CA LEU A 235 7.24 -6.50 -0.02
C LEU A 235 7.13 -5.82 1.36
N LEU A 236 7.50 -4.55 1.44
CA LEU A 236 7.52 -3.77 2.69
C LEU A 236 6.15 -3.22 3.05
N ALA A 237 5.47 -2.66 2.07
CA ALA A 237 4.21 -1.96 2.24
C ALA A 237 3.30 -2.26 1.05
N ALA A 238 2.01 -2.36 1.31
CA ALA A 238 1.01 -2.47 0.26
C ALA A 238 -0.26 -1.73 0.65
N GLY A 239 -1.02 -1.34 -0.35
CA GLY A 239 -2.28 -0.67 -0.13
C GLY A 239 -3.12 -0.58 -1.39
N TYR A 240 -4.30 -0.01 -1.20
CA TYR A 240 -5.18 0.38 -2.29
C TYR A 240 -5.93 1.66 -1.94
N CYS A 241 -6.38 2.37 -2.95
CA CYS A 241 -7.33 3.45 -2.80
C CYS A 241 -8.62 3.11 -3.54
N MET A 242 -9.73 2.92 -2.81
CA MET A 242 -11.04 2.67 -3.38
C MET A 242 -11.73 3.99 -3.71
N TYR A 243 -12.24 4.11 -4.93
CA TYR A 243 -13.04 5.22 -5.42
C TYR A 243 -14.50 4.77 -5.54
N SER A 244 -15.33 5.14 -4.56
CA SER A 244 -16.74 4.74 -4.47
C SER A 244 -17.58 5.90 -3.92
N SER A 245 -18.68 5.61 -3.23
CA SER A 245 -19.48 6.59 -2.47
C SER A 245 -18.64 7.39 -1.47
N SER A 246 -17.54 6.81 -1.00
CA SER A 246 -16.44 7.47 -0.30
C SER A 246 -15.11 7.06 -0.94
N VAL A 247 -14.08 7.87 -0.68
CA VAL A 247 -12.71 7.55 -1.11
C VAL A 247 -11.94 7.04 0.10
N ILE A 248 -11.48 5.79 0.03
CA ILE A 248 -10.87 5.08 1.15
C ILE A 248 -9.47 4.63 0.76
N PHE A 249 -8.47 5.05 1.52
CA PHE A 249 -7.07 4.66 1.37
C PHE A 249 -6.73 3.63 2.45
N VAL A 250 -6.43 2.40 2.04
CA VAL A 250 -6.05 1.31 2.95
C VAL A 250 -4.57 1.03 2.79
N LEU A 251 -3.86 0.91 3.92
CA LEU A 251 -2.42 0.76 3.96
C LEU A 251 -2.00 -0.27 5.02
N THR A 252 -0.98 -1.05 4.70
CA THR A 252 -0.18 -1.79 5.68
C THR A 252 1.31 -1.53 5.46
N LEU A 253 2.06 -1.48 6.57
CA LEU A 253 3.52 -1.40 6.61
C LEU A 253 4.13 -2.71 7.17
N GLY A 254 3.37 -3.81 7.12
CA GLY A 254 3.77 -5.11 7.70
C GLY A 254 3.41 -5.29 9.18
N ASN A 255 2.74 -4.31 9.81
CA ASN A 255 2.35 -4.33 11.22
C ASN A 255 0.86 -3.96 11.42
N GLY A 256 -0.03 -4.65 10.71
CA GLY A 256 -1.47 -4.40 10.74
C GLY A 256 -1.96 -3.55 9.58
N VAL A 257 -3.29 -3.38 9.50
CA VAL A 257 -3.97 -2.71 8.39
C VAL A 257 -4.71 -1.47 8.90
N PHE A 258 -4.53 -0.35 8.23
CA PHE A 258 -5.08 0.94 8.59
C PHE A 258 -5.91 1.49 7.43
N SER A 259 -7.07 2.08 7.74
CA SER A 259 -7.94 2.72 6.75
C SER A 259 -8.07 4.21 7.04
N PHE A 260 -7.88 5.00 5.98
CA PHE A 260 -8.04 6.43 5.99
C PHE A 260 -9.15 6.82 5.01
N THR A 261 -10.06 7.68 5.45
CA THR A 261 -11.15 8.18 4.60
C THR A 261 -10.82 9.61 4.17
N LEU A 262 -10.94 9.90 2.88
CA LEU A 262 -10.74 11.25 2.36
C LEU A 262 -11.88 12.15 2.84
N ASP A 263 -11.53 13.22 3.53
CA ASP A 263 -12.45 14.32 3.77
C ASP A 263 -12.42 15.28 2.56
N PRO A 264 -13.50 15.37 1.76
CA PRO A 264 -13.53 16.22 0.58
C PRO A 264 -13.50 17.72 0.92
N MET A 265 -13.82 18.12 2.15
CA MET A 265 -13.81 19.53 2.57
C MET A 265 -12.39 20.05 2.76
N PHE A 266 -11.51 19.22 3.33
CA PHE A 266 -10.13 19.61 3.64
C PHE A 266 -9.11 19.01 2.65
N GLY A 267 -9.52 18.04 1.84
CA GLY A 267 -8.63 17.33 0.93
C GLY A 267 -7.61 16.44 1.65
N GLU A 268 -7.94 15.95 2.85
CA GLU A 268 -7.05 15.14 3.68
C GLU A 268 -7.60 13.75 3.98
N PHE A 269 -6.71 12.76 3.96
CA PHE A 269 -7.03 11.41 4.41
C PHE A 269 -7.00 11.37 5.94
N ILE A 270 -8.13 11.03 6.55
CA ILE A 270 -8.30 10.96 8.01
C ILE A 270 -8.34 9.50 8.43
N LEU A 271 -7.55 9.11 9.43
CA LEU A 271 -7.58 7.77 10.00
C LEU A 271 -8.96 7.48 10.59
N THR A 272 -9.65 6.49 10.04
CA THR A 272 -11.00 6.10 10.46
C THR A 272 -11.08 4.71 11.07
N GLN A 273 -10.14 3.82 10.74
CA GLN A 273 -10.02 2.51 11.36
C GLN A 273 -8.54 2.12 11.54
N GLU A 274 -8.22 1.65 12.74
CA GLU A 274 -6.90 1.13 13.09
C GLU A 274 -6.94 -0.38 13.23
N ASN A 275 -5.87 -1.06 12.81
CA ASN A 275 -5.67 -2.50 12.99
C ASN A 275 -6.88 -3.34 12.55
N ILE A 276 -7.33 -3.14 11.32
CA ILE A 276 -8.45 -3.87 10.73
C ILE A 276 -8.16 -5.38 10.85
N GLN A 277 -9.16 -6.14 11.30
CA GLN A 277 -9.12 -7.59 11.36
C GLN A 277 -10.30 -8.14 10.57
N ILE A 278 -10.01 -8.98 9.59
CA ILE A 278 -11.05 -9.65 8.82
C ILE A 278 -11.74 -10.72 9.70
N PRO A 279 -13.08 -10.86 9.65
CA PRO A 279 -13.75 -11.97 10.30
C PRO A 279 -13.18 -13.33 9.86
N LYS A 280 -13.04 -14.27 10.79
CA LYS A 280 -12.45 -15.60 10.50
C LYS A 280 -13.30 -16.46 9.57
N ALA A 281 -14.61 -16.24 9.56
CA ALA A 281 -15.60 -16.84 8.68
C ALA A 281 -16.64 -15.80 8.25
N GLY A 282 -17.34 -16.06 7.14
CA GLY A 282 -18.38 -15.17 6.64
C GLY A 282 -19.22 -15.81 5.54
N LYS A 283 -20.55 -15.77 5.69
CA LYS A 283 -21.49 -16.34 4.73
C LYS A 283 -21.71 -15.44 3.48
N ILE A 284 -20.62 -14.97 2.88
CA ILE A 284 -20.63 -14.16 1.66
C ILE A 284 -19.61 -14.75 0.68
N TYR A 285 -20.00 -14.95 -0.58
CA TYR A 285 -19.07 -15.32 -1.64
C TYR A 285 -19.18 -14.36 -2.83
N ALA A 286 -18.03 -14.09 -3.45
CA ALA A 286 -17.89 -13.14 -4.53
C ALA A 286 -17.15 -13.76 -5.71
N PHE A 287 -17.93 -14.25 -6.68
CA PHE A 287 -17.45 -14.92 -7.89
C PHE A 287 -18.30 -14.50 -9.09
N ASN A 288 -17.68 -14.41 -10.27
CA ASN A 288 -18.43 -14.23 -11.52
C ASN A 288 -19.05 -15.55 -11.99
N GLU A 289 -20.24 -15.88 -11.47
CA GLU A 289 -20.98 -17.11 -11.83
C GLU A 289 -21.39 -17.20 -13.31
N GLY A 290 -21.29 -16.11 -14.09
CA GLY A 290 -21.43 -16.19 -15.55
C GLY A 290 -20.40 -17.13 -16.19
N ASN A 291 -19.28 -17.40 -15.52
CA ASN A 291 -18.24 -18.34 -15.95
C ASN A 291 -18.43 -19.76 -15.42
N TYR A 292 -19.54 -20.09 -14.74
CA TYR A 292 -19.73 -21.38 -14.06
C TYR A 292 -19.49 -22.60 -14.97
N GLN A 293 -19.95 -22.55 -16.22
CA GLN A 293 -19.76 -23.64 -17.19
C GLN A 293 -18.30 -23.80 -17.68
N LEU A 294 -17.46 -22.79 -17.45
CA LEU A 294 -16.05 -22.76 -17.83
C LEU A 294 -15.11 -23.18 -16.69
N TRP A 295 -15.64 -23.41 -15.49
CA TRP A 295 -14.87 -23.84 -14.33
C TRP A 295 -14.71 -25.36 -14.27
N ASP A 296 -13.72 -25.79 -13.48
CA ASP A 296 -13.51 -27.19 -13.13
C ASP A 296 -14.64 -27.69 -12.22
N ASP A 297 -14.95 -28.99 -12.28
CA ASP A 297 -16.09 -29.57 -11.55
C ASP A 297 -15.91 -29.50 -10.02
N ARG A 298 -14.68 -29.45 -9.54
CA ARG A 298 -14.36 -29.24 -8.12
C ARG A 298 -14.87 -27.87 -7.62
N LEU A 299 -14.61 -26.82 -8.40
CA LEU A 299 -15.07 -25.47 -8.08
C LEU A 299 -16.60 -25.35 -8.21
N LYS A 300 -17.20 -25.99 -9.22
CA LYS A 300 -18.67 -26.06 -9.36
C LYS A 300 -19.32 -26.65 -8.11
N LYS A 301 -18.83 -27.80 -7.64
CA LYS A 301 -19.31 -28.45 -6.40
C LYS A 301 -19.19 -27.55 -5.18
N TYR A 302 -18.11 -26.78 -5.07
CA TYR A 302 -17.95 -25.81 -3.99
C TYR A 302 -19.04 -24.71 -4.07
N ILE A 303 -19.21 -24.09 -5.23
CA ILE A 303 -20.22 -23.03 -5.45
C ILE A 303 -21.64 -23.56 -5.20
N ASP A 304 -21.95 -24.77 -5.65
CA ASP A 304 -23.26 -25.40 -5.43
C ASP A 304 -23.52 -25.64 -3.94
N HIS A 305 -22.49 -26.06 -3.18
CA HIS A 305 -22.60 -26.22 -1.73
C HIS A 305 -22.89 -24.88 -1.02
N LEU A 306 -22.37 -23.75 -1.48
CA LEU A 306 -22.66 -22.45 -0.86
C LEU A 306 -24.12 -22.02 -1.00
N LYS A 307 -24.84 -22.56 -2.00
CA LYS A 307 -26.25 -22.30 -2.26
C LYS A 307 -27.18 -23.17 -1.42
N ASP A 308 -26.66 -24.21 -0.78
CA ASP A 308 -27.43 -25.04 0.14
C ASP A 308 -27.75 -24.24 1.42
N PRO A 309 -29.03 -24.08 1.80
CA PRO A 309 -29.41 -23.40 3.04
C PRO A 309 -28.93 -24.11 4.32
N GLY A 310 -28.60 -25.40 4.22
CA GLY A 310 -28.19 -26.25 5.33
C GLY A 310 -29.23 -26.28 6.47
N PRO A 311 -28.82 -26.74 7.68
CA PRO A 311 -29.72 -26.83 8.84
C PRO A 311 -30.26 -25.47 9.30
N SER A 312 -29.53 -24.39 9.03
CA SER A 312 -29.92 -23.03 9.43
C SER A 312 -31.00 -22.40 8.54
N GLY A 313 -31.36 -23.04 7.42
CA GLY A 313 -32.34 -22.52 6.47
C GLY A 313 -31.86 -21.28 5.69
N LYS A 314 -30.57 -20.91 5.79
CA LYS A 314 -29.99 -19.68 5.21
C LYS A 314 -28.69 -19.99 4.46
N PRO A 315 -28.68 -19.88 3.12
CA PRO A 315 -27.49 -20.11 2.31
C PRO A 315 -26.52 -18.93 2.43
N TYR A 316 -25.37 -19.03 1.76
CA TYR A 316 -24.47 -17.90 1.62
C TYR A 316 -25.08 -16.81 0.73
N SER A 317 -24.73 -15.55 0.99
CA SER A 317 -25.09 -14.42 0.13
C SER A 317 -24.07 -14.24 -0.99
N ALA A 318 -24.52 -14.24 -2.24
CA ALA A 318 -23.68 -13.88 -3.37
C ALA A 318 -23.56 -12.36 -3.49
N ARG A 319 -22.35 -11.82 -3.60
CA ARG A 319 -22.08 -10.40 -3.87
C ARG A 319 -20.89 -10.30 -4.81
N TYR A 320 -21.08 -9.72 -6.00
CA TYR A 320 -20.00 -9.55 -6.96
C TYR A 320 -20.18 -8.20 -7.65
N ILE A 321 -19.29 -7.26 -7.35
CA ILE A 321 -19.31 -5.90 -7.91
C ILE A 321 -18.66 -5.91 -9.29
N GLY A 322 -17.60 -6.70 -9.47
CA GLY A 322 -16.82 -6.74 -10.70
C GLY A 322 -15.65 -5.76 -10.73
N SER A 323 -15.31 -5.15 -9.59
CA SER A 323 -14.03 -4.47 -9.33
C SER A 323 -13.33 -5.23 -8.20
N LEU A 324 -12.09 -5.63 -8.42
CA LEU A 324 -11.27 -6.32 -7.42
C LEU A 324 -11.21 -5.49 -6.13
N VAL A 325 -10.91 -4.19 -6.22
CA VAL A 325 -10.79 -3.32 -5.04
C VAL A 325 -12.12 -3.24 -4.27
N GLY A 326 -13.24 -3.05 -4.97
CA GLY A 326 -14.55 -2.97 -4.31
C GLY A 326 -14.97 -4.28 -3.65
N ASP A 327 -14.78 -5.42 -4.34
CA ASP A 327 -15.11 -6.74 -3.81
C ASP A 327 -14.18 -7.15 -2.66
N PHE A 328 -12.88 -6.83 -2.75
CA PHE A 328 -11.90 -7.07 -1.69
C PHE A 328 -12.18 -6.21 -0.47
N HIS A 329 -12.44 -4.91 -0.62
CA HIS A 329 -12.71 -4.01 0.51
C HIS A 329 -13.92 -4.47 1.33
N ARG A 330 -15.01 -4.87 0.65
CA ARG A 330 -16.17 -5.47 1.31
C ARG A 330 -15.80 -6.75 2.06
N THR A 331 -15.00 -7.62 1.43
CA THR A 331 -14.57 -8.90 2.02
C THR A 331 -13.69 -8.67 3.26
N LEU A 332 -12.80 -7.66 3.22
CA LEU A 332 -11.95 -7.27 4.33
C LEU A 332 -12.76 -6.83 5.57
N LEU A 333 -13.84 -6.07 5.37
CA LEU A 333 -14.66 -5.53 6.45
C LEU A 333 -15.74 -6.50 6.96
N TYR A 334 -16.37 -7.27 6.07
CA TYR A 334 -17.52 -8.12 6.42
C TYR A 334 -17.22 -9.61 6.43
N GLY A 335 -16.00 -10.00 6.06
CA GLY A 335 -15.62 -11.40 5.88
C GLY A 335 -16.27 -12.05 4.68
N GLY A 336 -16.06 -13.36 4.56
CA GLY A 336 -16.43 -14.14 3.38
C GLY A 336 -15.24 -14.39 2.48
N ILE A 337 -15.52 -14.72 1.22
CA ILE A 337 -14.50 -15.09 0.24
C ILE A 337 -14.75 -14.41 -1.09
N TYR A 338 -13.68 -13.83 -1.65
CA TYR A 338 -13.61 -13.43 -3.04
C TYR A 338 -12.79 -14.46 -3.82
N GLY A 339 -13.21 -14.75 -5.05
CA GLY A 339 -12.40 -15.56 -5.94
C GLY A 339 -12.48 -15.17 -7.40
N TYR A 340 -11.30 -15.16 -8.02
CA TYR A 340 -11.11 -15.05 -9.46
C TYR A 340 -10.40 -16.31 -9.96
N PRO A 341 -11.15 -17.41 -10.19
CA PRO A 341 -10.57 -18.69 -10.54
C PRO A 341 -10.03 -18.70 -11.97
N ARG A 342 -9.17 -19.67 -12.28
CA ARG A 342 -8.91 -20.08 -13.66
C ARG A 342 -10.19 -20.56 -14.35
N ASN A 343 -10.22 -20.48 -15.67
CA ASN A 343 -11.29 -21.05 -16.47
C ASN A 343 -10.74 -21.56 -17.82
N LYS A 344 -11.58 -22.22 -18.63
CA LYS A 344 -11.17 -22.77 -19.94
C LYS A 344 -10.50 -21.77 -20.88
N LYS A 345 -10.86 -20.48 -20.83
CA LYS A 345 -10.28 -19.40 -21.64
C LYS A 345 -9.02 -18.83 -20.99
N SER A 346 -9.04 -18.63 -19.68
CA SER A 346 -7.96 -18.03 -18.88
C SER A 346 -7.40 -19.10 -17.93
N ARG A 347 -6.51 -19.96 -18.47
CA ARG A 347 -6.00 -21.15 -17.77
C ARG A 347 -5.19 -20.82 -16.50
N ASN A 348 -4.58 -19.64 -16.45
CA ASN A 348 -3.81 -19.14 -15.31
C ASN A 348 -4.57 -18.04 -14.53
N GLY A 349 -5.90 -17.95 -14.66
CA GLY A 349 -6.64 -16.82 -14.11
C GLY A 349 -6.48 -15.54 -14.93
N LYS A 350 -7.02 -14.44 -14.41
CA LYS A 350 -7.00 -13.12 -15.06
C LYS A 350 -6.12 -12.11 -14.33
N LEU A 351 -6.17 -12.12 -13.00
CA LEU A 351 -5.47 -11.14 -12.15
C LEU A 351 -3.96 -11.37 -12.19
N ARG A 352 -3.20 -10.29 -12.14
CA ARG A 352 -1.73 -10.30 -12.22
C ARG A 352 -1.13 -10.44 -10.83
N LEU A 353 -0.06 -11.22 -10.74
CA LEU A 353 0.58 -11.58 -9.48
C LEU A 353 1.15 -10.33 -8.78
N LEU A 354 2.02 -9.58 -9.47
CA LEU A 354 2.77 -8.47 -8.88
C LEU A 354 1.91 -7.24 -8.53
N TYR A 355 0.95 -6.91 -9.40
CA TYR A 355 0.19 -5.66 -9.32
C TYR A 355 -1.09 -5.79 -8.50
N GLU A 356 -1.73 -6.97 -8.53
CA GLU A 356 -3.08 -7.16 -8.00
C GLU A 356 -3.05 -8.18 -6.84
N CYS A 357 -2.57 -9.40 -7.09
CA CYS A 357 -2.72 -10.51 -6.15
C CYS A 357 -1.80 -10.40 -4.94
N ALA A 358 -0.53 -10.06 -5.14
CA ALA A 358 0.46 -9.93 -4.07
C ALA A 358 0.12 -8.78 -3.10
N PRO A 359 -0.13 -7.53 -3.55
CA PRO A 359 -0.54 -6.45 -2.65
C PRO A 359 -1.79 -6.79 -1.83
N MET A 360 -2.83 -7.34 -2.46
CA MET A 360 -4.06 -7.72 -1.78
C MET A 360 -3.84 -8.85 -0.76
N SER A 361 -3.00 -9.83 -1.10
CA SER A 361 -2.65 -10.94 -0.20
C SER A 361 -1.84 -10.47 1.00
N PHE A 362 -0.93 -9.51 0.82
CA PHE A 362 -0.21 -8.90 1.94
C PHE A 362 -1.16 -8.19 2.91
N ILE A 363 -2.11 -7.42 2.38
CA ILE A 363 -3.12 -6.74 3.19
C ILE A 363 -4.00 -7.75 3.94
N VAL A 364 -4.51 -8.80 3.28
CA VAL A 364 -5.42 -9.73 3.93
C VAL A 364 -4.73 -10.51 5.05
N GLU A 365 -3.46 -10.89 4.87
CA GLU A 365 -2.71 -11.61 5.88
C GLU A 365 -2.38 -10.73 7.09
N GLN A 366 -2.06 -9.46 6.86
CA GLN A 366 -1.90 -8.45 7.92
C GLN A 366 -3.22 -8.20 8.68
N ALA A 367 -4.36 -8.40 8.03
CA ALA A 367 -5.68 -8.39 8.66
C ALA A 367 -6.10 -9.74 9.28
N GLY A 368 -5.25 -10.77 9.21
CA GLY A 368 -5.52 -12.09 9.80
C GLY A 368 -6.40 -13.02 8.96
N GLY A 369 -6.52 -12.78 7.64
CA GLY A 369 -7.14 -13.66 6.66
C GLY A 369 -6.12 -14.44 5.84
N LYS A 370 -6.53 -14.91 4.65
CA LYS A 370 -5.70 -15.76 3.78
C LYS A 370 -5.86 -15.40 2.31
N GLY A 371 -4.76 -15.45 1.56
CA GLY A 371 -4.71 -15.35 0.09
C GLY A 371 -4.03 -16.58 -0.53
N SER A 372 -4.72 -17.25 -1.45
CA SER A 372 -4.31 -18.54 -2.04
C SER A 372 -4.63 -18.59 -3.53
N ASP A 373 -3.84 -19.33 -4.32
CA ASP A 373 -4.18 -19.67 -5.71
C ASP A 373 -5.08 -20.91 -5.80
N GLY A 374 -5.46 -21.47 -4.65
CA GLY A 374 -6.25 -22.68 -4.49
C GLY A 374 -5.40 -23.91 -4.12
N GLN A 375 -4.08 -23.81 -4.20
CA GLN A 375 -3.12 -24.87 -3.83
C GLN A 375 -2.00 -24.36 -2.92
N GLN A 376 -1.50 -23.15 -3.17
CA GLN A 376 -0.40 -22.53 -2.43
C GLN A 376 -0.73 -21.08 -2.05
N ARG A 377 -0.01 -20.56 -1.06
CA ARG A 377 -0.11 -19.16 -0.62
C ARG A 377 0.42 -18.24 -1.70
N ILE A 378 -0.31 -17.16 -2.01
CA ILE A 378 0.05 -16.21 -3.08
C ILE A 378 1.42 -15.56 -2.86
N LEU A 379 1.72 -15.18 -1.62
CA LEU A 379 2.98 -14.51 -1.30
C LEU A 379 4.20 -15.46 -1.38
N ASP A 380 4.00 -16.79 -1.33
CA ASP A 380 5.10 -17.75 -1.52
C ASP A 380 5.48 -17.93 -3.00
N MET A 381 4.70 -17.35 -3.92
CA MET A 381 4.95 -17.46 -5.35
C MET A 381 6.07 -16.52 -5.78
N GLN A 382 7.13 -17.08 -6.35
CA GLN A 382 8.14 -16.32 -7.07
C GLN A 382 7.60 -15.97 -8.47
N PRO A 383 7.51 -14.68 -8.84
CA PRO A 383 7.17 -14.29 -10.20
C PRO A 383 8.22 -14.81 -11.19
N VAL A 384 7.76 -15.30 -12.35
CA VAL A 384 8.62 -15.68 -13.48
C VAL A 384 8.52 -14.70 -14.65
N GLU A 385 7.44 -13.91 -14.69
CA GLU A 385 7.17 -12.86 -15.66
C GLU A 385 6.48 -11.71 -14.93
N ILE A 386 6.71 -10.48 -15.37
CA ILE A 386 6.14 -9.28 -14.74
C ILE A 386 4.62 -9.32 -14.77
N HIS A 387 4.05 -9.67 -15.92
CA HIS A 387 2.61 -9.76 -16.13
C HIS A 387 2.06 -11.17 -15.88
N GLN A 388 2.75 -11.97 -15.06
CA GLN A 388 2.29 -13.31 -14.70
C GLN A 388 0.89 -13.24 -14.07
N ARG A 389 -0.04 -14.03 -14.61
CA ARG A 389 -1.40 -14.15 -14.08
C ARG A 389 -1.52 -15.36 -13.16
N VAL A 390 -2.34 -15.22 -12.13
CA VAL A 390 -2.65 -16.30 -11.19
C VAL A 390 -4.15 -16.33 -10.84
N PRO A 391 -4.73 -17.51 -10.56
CA PRO A 391 -5.99 -17.59 -9.84
C PRO A 391 -5.84 -16.96 -8.46
N LEU A 392 -6.91 -16.33 -7.96
CA LEU A 392 -6.92 -15.75 -6.62
C LEU A 392 -8.15 -16.21 -5.85
N TYR A 393 -7.94 -16.66 -4.62
CA TYR A 393 -8.96 -16.92 -3.61
C TYR A 393 -8.52 -16.24 -2.31
N ILE A 394 -9.30 -15.27 -1.85
CA ILE A 394 -8.86 -14.37 -0.78
C ILE A 394 -10.02 -14.01 0.15
N GLY A 395 -9.72 -13.91 1.45
CA GLY A 395 -10.69 -13.46 2.45
C GLY A 395 -10.54 -14.14 3.81
N SER A 396 -11.67 -14.44 4.43
CA SER A 396 -11.77 -15.13 5.72
C SER A 396 -11.03 -16.47 5.69
N ILE A 397 -10.17 -16.71 6.69
CA ILE A 397 -9.29 -17.88 6.73
C ILE A 397 -10.07 -19.21 6.60
N GLU A 398 -11.19 -19.35 7.31
CA GLU A 398 -11.99 -20.58 7.30
C GLU A 398 -12.68 -20.79 5.94
N GLU A 399 -13.05 -19.71 5.24
CA GLU A 399 -13.72 -19.79 3.94
C GLU A 399 -12.73 -20.17 2.81
N VAL A 400 -11.51 -19.63 2.87
CA VAL A 400 -10.43 -19.98 1.92
C VAL A 400 -9.99 -21.43 2.14
N GLU A 401 -9.77 -21.86 3.38
CA GLU A 401 -9.44 -23.26 3.68
C GLU A 401 -10.55 -24.24 3.30
N LYS A 402 -11.82 -23.83 3.45
CA LYS A 402 -12.96 -24.62 2.97
C LYS A 402 -12.88 -24.80 1.46
N LEU A 403 -12.57 -23.75 0.70
CA LEU A 403 -12.41 -23.83 -0.76
C LEU A 403 -11.24 -24.72 -1.16
N GLU A 404 -10.07 -24.57 -0.53
CA GLU A 404 -8.88 -25.38 -0.81
C GLU A 404 -9.17 -26.89 -0.64
N LYS A 405 -9.96 -27.28 0.36
CA LYS A 405 -10.39 -28.69 0.55
C LYS A 405 -11.23 -29.23 -0.60
N TYR A 406 -12.01 -28.38 -1.29
CA TYR A 406 -12.75 -28.80 -2.48
C TYR A 406 -11.85 -28.89 -3.72
N LEU A 407 -10.80 -28.06 -3.78
CA LEU A 407 -9.88 -28.02 -4.90
C LEU A 407 -8.76 -29.07 -4.84
N SER A 408 -8.50 -29.63 -3.65
CA SER A 408 -7.53 -30.72 -3.39
C SER A 408 -7.88 -32.02 -4.13
#